data_AF-A0AAU9PZQ3-F1
#
_entry.id   AF-A0AAU9PZQ3-F1
#
_cell.length_a   1.000
_cell.length_b   1.000
_cell.length_c   1.000
_cell.angle_alpha   90.00
_cell.angle_beta   90.00
_cell.angle_gamma   90.00
#
_symmetry.space_group_name_H-M   'P 1'
#
loop_
_entity.id
_entity.type
_entity.pdbx_description
1 polymer ?
#
loop_
_entity_poly.entity_id
_entity_poly.type
_entity_poly.pdbx_seq_one_letter_code
_entity_poly.pdbx_strand_id
1 'polypeptide(L)'
;MKKLIAVSTLVFATNTFAAWEVNQNGIALQPSYGNFSNGVALEHDGDEFYISVITLKSAGLDCSPSTPIWMVNETPVRFESFCDQGASRSYPQSEKGMKYVLNEFKTKNSVKIGSNSYSAVGFTKAMNEVKAWDEKMKDAL
;
A
#
# COMPACT_ATOMS: atom_id res chain seq x y z
N MET A 1 -56.28 -1.99 16.58
CA MET A 1 -55.28 -2.98 16.13
C MET A 1 -54.31 -2.30 15.19
N LYS A 2 -52.99 -2.42 15.45
CA LYS A 2 -51.88 -1.88 14.66
C LYS A 2 -51.83 -2.49 13.25
N LYS A 3 -51.29 -1.78 12.27
CA LYS A 3 -50.27 -2.29 11.34
C LYS A 3 -49.55 -1.12 10.64
N LEU A 4 -48.29 -0.92 11.02
CA LEU A 4 -47.29 -0.11 10.32
C LEU A 4 -46.98 -0.78 8.98
N ILE A 5 -46.77 0.03 7.93
CA ILE A 5 -46.04 -0.38 6.73
C ILE A 5 -44.66 0.26 6.82
N ALA A 6 -43.63 -0.59 6.93
CA ALA A 6 -42.24 -0.18 7.05
C ALA A 6 -41.70 0.32 5.71
N VAL A 7 -41.01 1.46 5.76
CA VAL A 7 -40.21 2.00 4.66
C VAL A 7 -38.87 1.25 4.65
N SER A 8 -38.60 0.50 3.59
CA SER A 8 -37.31 -0.17 3.39
C SER A 8 -36.30 0.84 2.84
N THR A 9 -35.57 1.51 3.72
CA THR A 9 -34.41 2.34 3.33
C THR A 9 -33.28 1.42 2.88
N LEU A 10 -32.89 1.52 1.61
CA LEU A 10 -31.71 0.85 1.07
C LEU A 10 -30.47 1.48 1.73
N VAL A 11 -29.85 0.76 2.67
CA VAL A 11 -28.57 1.18 3.27
C VAL A 11 -27.48 0.79 2.28
N PHE A 12 -27.02 1.76 1.48
CA PHE A 12 -25.75 1.61 0.77
C PHE A 12 -24.64 1.61 1.83
N ALA A 13 -24.14 0.42 2.18
CA ALA A 13 -22.91 0.29 2.95
C ALA A 13 -21.75 0.80 2.08
N THR A 14 -21.39 2.08 2.24
CA THR A 14 -20.13 2.59 1.72
C THR A 14 -19.03 1.96 2.56
N ASN A 15 -18.36 0.94 2.03
CA ASN A 15 -17.06 0.53 2.56
C ASN A 15 -16.13 1.72 2.35
N THR A 16 -15.99 2.58 3.36
CA THR A 16 -15.07 3.70 3.34
C THR A 16 -13.67 3.13 3.25
N PHE A 17 -13.07 3.21 2.07
CA PHE A 17 -11.68 2.92 1.83
C PHE A 17 -10.85 3.77 2.82
N ALA A 18 -10.06 3.13 3.70
CA ALA A 18 -9.10 3.87 4.50
C ALA A 18 -8.16 4.59 3.52
N ALA A 19 -8.04 5.90 3.67
CA ALA A 19 -7.17 6.70 2.84
C ALA A 19 -5.71 6.48 3.27
N TRP A 20 -4.77 6.67 2.35
CA TRP A 20 -3.36 6.75 2.70
C TRP A 20 -3.14 7.91 3.68
N GLU A 21 -2.50 7.61 4.80
CA GLU A 21 -2.10 8.60 5.81
C GLU A 21 -0.57 8.60 5.95
N VAL A 22 0.00 9.82 6.00
CA VAL A 22 1.42 10.03 6.25
C VAL A 22 1.62 10.28 7.74
N ASN A 23 2.50 9.49 8.38
CA ASN A 23 2.77 9.64 9.80
C ASN A 23 3.77 10.79 10.07
N GLN A 24 4.06 11.04 11.36
CA GLN A 24 4.94 12.12 11.80
C GLN A 24 6.39 12.00 11.28
N ASN A 25 6.79 10.80 10.84
CA ASN A 25 8.11 10.51 10.29
C ASN A 25 8.14 10.59 8.75
N GLY A 26 7.10 11.14 8.12
CA GLY A 26 7.03 11.24 6.66
C GLY A 26 6.76 9.91 5.96
N ILE A 27 6.36 8.87 6.69
CA ILE A 27 6.14 7.53 6.13
C ILE A 27 4.65 7.37 5.84
N ALA A 28 4.34 7.00 4.60
CA ALA A 28 3.00 6.66 4.16
C ALA A 28 2.84 5.14 4.04
N LEU A 29 1.96 4.56 4.85
CA LEU A 29 1.71 3.11 4.91
C LEU A 29 0.24 2.82 4.65
N GLN A 30 -0.02 1.75 3.91
CA GLN A 30 -1.37 1.23 3.68
C GLN A 30 -1.41 -0.26 4.03
N PRO A 31 -2.10 -0.67 5.10
CA PRO A 31 -2.28 -2.08 5.42
C PRO A 31 -3.18 -2.75 4.37
N SER A 32 -3.02 -4.07 4.21
CA SER A 32 -3.93 -4.88 3.41
C SER A 32 -5.28 -5.07 4.10
N TYR A 33 -6.35 -5.17 3.31
CA TYR A 33 -7.68 -5.50 3.82
C TYR A 33 -7.72 -6.85 4.52
N GLY A 34 -8.14 -6.84 5.78
CA GLY A 34 -8.31 -8.06 6.58
C GLY A 34 -7.01 -8.76 6.97
N ASN A 35 -5.85 -8.19 6.65
CA ASN A 35 -4.54 -8.78 6.94
C ASN A 35 -3.52 -7.68 7.31
N PHE A 36 -3.51 -7.30 8.58
CA PHE A 36 -2.61 -6.25 9.11
C PHE A 36 -1.15 -6.67 9.19
N SER A 37 -0.83 -7.95 8.97
CA SER A 37 0.55 -8.42 8.83
C SER A 37 1.14 -8.11 7.46
N ASN A 38 0.33 -7.62 6.51
CA ASN A 38 0.77 -7.22 5.18
C ASN A 38 0.40 -5.75 4.95
N GLY A 39 1.33 -4.99 4.39
CA GLY A 39 1.15 -3.60 4.05
C GLY A 39 1.93 -3.23 2.81
N VAL A 40 1.65 -2.04 2.29
CA VAL A 40 2.51 -1.38 1.31
C VAL A 40 3.01 -0.07 1.88
N ALA A 41 4.24 0.30 1.55
CA ALA A 41 4.78 1.61 1.84
C ALA A 41 4.99 2.38 0.55
N LEU A 42 4.71 3.68 0.62
CA LEU A 42 5.14 4.64 -0.38
C LEU A 42 6.48 5.19 0.08
N GLU A 43 7.47 5.01 -0.78
CA GLU A 43 8.85 5.44 -0.57
C GLU A 43 9.27 6.35 -1.71
N HIS A 44 10.29 7.17 -1.46
CA HIS A 44 10.85 8.03 -2.47
C HIS A 44 12.36 8.19 -2.27
N ASP A 45 13.05 8.45 -3.38
CA ASP A 45 14.46 8.81 -3.43
C ASP A 45 14.61 9.98 -4.41
N GLY A 46 14.95 11.16 -3.90
CA GLY A 46 14.85 12.40 -4.66
C GLY A 46 13.43 12.64 -5.19
N ASP A 47 13.30 12.72 -6.51
CA ASP A 47 12.02 12.90 -7.22
C ASP A 47 11.34 11.58 -7.60
N GLU A 48 12.00 10.44 -7.39
CA GLU A 48 11.46 9.14 -7.75
C GLU A 48 10.63 8.55 -6.61
N PHE A 49 9.48 7.96 -6.94
CA PHE A 49 8.61 7.28 -5.99
C PHE A 49 8.46 5.81 -6.36
N TYR A 50 8.35 4.96 -5.34
CA TYR A 50 8.12 3.54 -5.52
C TYR A 50 7.29 2.95 -4.37
N ILE A 51 6.78 1.74 -4.62
CA ILE A 51 5.98 1.00 -3.65
C ILE A 51 6.74 -0.24 -3.22
N SER A 52 6.94 -0.39 -1.92
CA SER A 52 7.39 -1.66 -1.34
C SER A 52 6.22 -2.41 -0.70
N VAL A 53 6.29 -3.73 -0.75
CA VAL A 53 5.39 -4.61 0.01
C VAL A 53 6.10 -5.02 1.28
N ILE A 54 5.46 -4.77 2.41
CA ILE A 54 5.94 -5.11 3.75
C ILE A 54 5.12 -6.28 4.26
N THR A 55 5.80 -7.36 4.64
CA THR A 55 5.19 -8.50 5.33
C THR A 55 5.84 -8.65 6.70
N LEU A 56 5.07 -8.36 7.75
CA LEU A 56 5.47 -8.65 9.12
C LEU A 56 5.53 -10.17 9.28
N LYS A 57 6.71 -10.69 9.56
CA LYS A 57 6.89 -12.09 9.89
C LYS A 57 6.78 -12.25 11.41
N SER A 58 5.99 -13.22 11.87
CA SER A 58 6.02 -13.62 13.27
C SER A 58 7.41 -14.15 13.64
N ALA A 59 7.81 -13.95 14.89
CA ALA A 59 9.11 -14.40 15.41
C ALA A 59 9.37 -15.88 15.04
N GLY A 60 10.49 -16.15 14.37
CA GLY A 60 10.91 -17.51 13.98
C GLY A 60 10.65 -17.90 12.52
N LEU A 61 10.08 -17.04 11.67
CA LEU A 61 9.98 -17.31 10.23
C LEU A 61 11.24 -16.87 9.48
N ASP A 62 11.80 -17.80 8.72
CA ASP A 62 12.95 -17.59 7.83
C ASP A 62 12.66 -16.46 6.84
N CYS A 63 13.38 -15.36 7.00
CA CYS A 63 13.36 -14.24 6.09
C CYS A 63 14.55 -14.45 5.13
N SER A 64 14.40 -15.41 4.24
CA SER A 64 15.37 -15.69 3.19
C SER A 64 15.10 -14.80 1.98
N PRO A 65 16.13 -14.22 1.35
CA PRO A 65 15.98 -13.51 0.09
C PRO A 65 15.31 -14.40 -0.96
N SER A 66 14.39 -13.83 -1.73
CA SER A 66 13.69 -14.57 -2.78
C SER A 66 13.24 -13.63 -3.90
N THR A 67 12.92 -14.20 -5.07
CA THR A 67 12.47 -13.43 -6.23
C THR A 67 11.10 -13.87 -6.74
N PRO A 68 10.04 -13.72 -5.92
CA PRO A 68 8.72 -14.22 -6.27
C PRO A 68 8.13 -13.46 -7.47
N ILE A 69 7.21 -14.11 -8.19
CA ILE A 69 6.35 -13.44 -9.17
C ILE A 69 4.97 -13.32 -8.53
N TRP A 70 4.48 -12.10 -8.38
CA TRP A 70 3.14 -11.81 -7.88
C TRP A 70 2.30 -11.16 -8.95
N MET A 71 1.01 -11.49 -8.95
CA MET A 71 0.03 -10.78 -9.76
C MET A 71 -0.25 -9.45 -9.10
N VAL A 72 0.04 -8.36 -9.80
CA VAL A 72 -0.42 -7.02 -9.45
C VAL A 72 -1.63 -6.75 -10.33
N ASN A 73 -2.81 -6.82 -9.72
CA ASN A 73 -4.08 -7.01 -10.40
C ASN A 73 -4.00 -8.18 -11.38
N GLU A 74 -3.98 -7.92 -12.69
CA GLU A 74 -3.95 -8.94 -13.75
C GLU A 74 -2.58 -9.06 -14.45
N THR A 75 -1.56 -8.32 -13.97
CA THR A 75 -0.23 -8.32 -14.58
C THR A 75 0.78 -9.02 -13.66
N PRO A 76 1.53 -10.03 -14.15
CA PRO A 76 2.61 -10.64 -13.38
C PRO A 76 3.79 -9.67 -13.25
N VAL A 77 4.24 -9.46 -12.02
CA VAL A 77 5.40 -8.63 -11.68
C VAL A 77 6.36 -9.44 -10.84
N ARG A 78 7.64 -9.48 -11.24
CA ARG A 78 8.71 -10.10 -10.45
C ARG A 78 9.15 -9.13 -9.35
N PHE A 79 9.20 -9.62 -8.13
CA PHE A 79 9.69 -8.91 -6.97
C PHE A 79 11.04 -9.47 -6.54
N GLU A 80 11.80 -8.66 -5.82
CA GLU A 80 12.94 -9.06 -5.03
C GLU A 80 12.62 -8.78 -3.57
N SER A 81 12.71 -9.82 -2.74
CA SER A 81 12.39 -9.78 -1.32
C SER A 81 13.66 -9.90 -0.51
N PHE A 82 13.81 -9.04 0.49
CA PHE A 82 14.87 -9.08 1.49
C PHE A 82 14.30 -8.82 2.88
N CYS A 83 15.18 -8.79 3.87
CA CYS A 83 14.81 -8.71 5.27
C CYS A 83 15.37 -7.47 5.88
N ASP A 84 14.45 -6.68 6.43
CA ASP A 84 14.71 -5.36 6.94
C ASP A 84 13.99 -5.25 8.28
N GLN A 85 14.77 -5.10 9.35
CA GLN A 85 14.26 -4.86 10.72
C GLN A 85 13.18 -5.86 11.19
N GLY A 86 13.32 -7.13 10.83
CA GLY A 86 12.39 -8.19 11.23
C GLY A 86 11.12 -8.30 10.37
N ALA A 87 10.99 -7.49 9.32
CA ALA A 87 9.97 -7.61 8.29
C ALA A 87 10.59 -8.08 6.97
N SER A 88 9.80 -8.77 6.15
CA SER A 88 10.17 -8.97 4.75
C SER A 88 9.72 -7.77 3.95
N ARG A 89 10.65 -7.24 3.15
CA ARG A 89 10.43 -6.08 2.28
C ARG A 89 10.64 -6.51 0.85
N SER A 90 9.68 -6.23 -0.02
CA SER A 90 9.69 -6.69 -1.40
C SER A 90 9.45 -5.55 -2.38
N TYR A 91 10.29 -5.46 -3.40
CA TYR A 91 10.26 -4.41 -4.42
C TYR A 91 10.09 -5.03 -5.80
N PRO A 92 9.35 -4.41 -6.74
CA PRO A 92 9.40 -4.82 -8.12
C PRO A 92 10.85 -4.77 -8.63
N GLN A 93 11.35 -5.88 -9.18
CA GLN A 93 12.78 -6.02 -9.51
C GLN A 93 13.22 -5.18 -10.72
N SER A 94 12.28 -4.76 -11.57
CA SER A 94 12.58 -4.01 -12.80
C SER A 94 11.94 -2.62 -12.76
N GLU A 95 12.57 -1.66 -13.43
CA GLU A 95 12.04 -0.30 -13.59
C GLU A 95 10.61 -0.28 -14.17
N LYS A 96 10.36 -1.14 -15.17
CA LYS A 96 9.01 -1.33 -15.73
C LYS A 96 8.03 -1.82 -14.66
N GLY A 97 8.44 -2.76 -13.81
CA GLY A 97 7.65 -3.25 -12.70
C GLY A 97 7.36 -2.16 -11.66
N MET A 98 8.38 -1.38 -11.28
CA MET A 98 8.22 -0.27 -10.33
C MET A 98 7.24 0.77 -10.84
N LYS A 99 7.40 1.22 -12.09
CA LYS A 99 6.50 2.16 -12.77
C LYS A 99 5.08 1.62 -12.86
N TYR A 100 4.92 0.34 -13.20
CA TYR A 100 3.61 -0.30 -13.30
C TYR A 100 2.89 -0.29 -11.94
N VAL A 101 3.53 -0.80 -10.88
CA VAL A 101 2.91 -0.87 -9.55
C VAL A 101 2.54 0.52 -9.04
N LEU A 102 3.45 1.49 -9.17
CA LEU A 102 3.17 2.87 -8.79
C LEU A 102 1.95 3.44 -9.56
N ASN A 103 1.88 3.19 -10.87
CA ASN A 103 0.77 3.67 -11.69
C ASN A 103 -0.58 3.05 -11.30
N GLU A 104 -0.59 1.78 -10.89
CA GLU A 104 -1.81 1.13 -10.40
C GLU A 104 -2.37 1.85 -9.16
N PHE A 105 -1.50 2.29 -8.23
CA PHE A 105 -1.92 3.09 -7.08
C PHE A 105 -2.31 4.53 -7.46
N LYS A 106 -1.70 5.13 -8.50
CA LYS A 106 -2.08 6.47 -8.96
C LYS A 106 -3.44 6.52 -9.65
N THR A 107 -3.83 5.45 -10.34
CA THR A 107 -4.94 5.47 -11.30
C THR A 107 -6.16 4.66 -10.87
N LYS A 108 -6.06 3.84 -9.83
CA LYS A 108 -7.14 2.99 -9.33
C LYS A 108 -7.54 3.37 -7.91
N ASN A 109 -8.71 2.89 -7.47
CA ASN A 109 -9.16 3.02 -6.08
C ASN A 109 -8.68 1.85 -5.19
N SER A 110 -8.33 0.73 -5.81
CA SER A 110 -7.80 -0.46 -5.14
C SER A 110 -6.76 -1.16 -5.99
N VAL A 111 -5.75 -1.71 -5.34
CA VAL A 111 -4.70 -2.52 -5.99
C VAL A 111 -4.62 -3.87 -5.29
N LYS A 112 -4.65 -4.95 -6.07
CA LYS A 112 -4.40 -6.31 -5.59
C LYS A 112 -2.95 -6.67 -5.87
N ILE A 113 -2.23 -7.22 -4.89
CA ILE A 113 -0.89 -7.76 -5.05
C ILE A 113 -0.86 -9.15 -4.43
N GLY A 114 -0.69 -10.18 -5.25
CA GLY A 114 -0.86 -11.57 -4.83
C GLY A 114 -2.28 -11.84 -4.34
N SER A 115 -2.41 -12.36 -3.11
CA SER A 115 -3.70 -12.57 -2.45
C SER A 115 -4.21 -11.33 -1.68
N ASN A 116 -3.35 -10.32 -1.50
CA ASN A 116 -3.64 -9.15 -0.68
C ASN A 116 -4.25 -8.02 -1.52
N SER A 117 -5.14 -7.24 -0.90
CA SER A 117 -5.78 -6.08 -1.53
C SER A 117 -5.54 -4.82 -0.70
N TYR A 118 -5.33 -3.69 -1.36
CA TYR A 118 -4.93 -2.42 -0.75
C TYR A 118 -5.80 -1.29 -1.27
N SER A 119 -6.07 -0.29 -0.42
CA SER A 119 -6.65 0.98 -0.85
C SER A 119 -5.62 1.77 -1.66
N ALA A 120 -6.09 2.45 -2.70
CA ALA A 120 -5.33 3.50 -3.38
C ALA A 120 -5.98 4.88 -3.21
N VAL A 121 -7.06 4.96 -2.43
CA VAL A 121 -7.73 6.23 -2.11
C VAL A 121 -6.77 7.13 -1.32
N GLY A 122 -6.60 8.37 -1.77
CA GLY A 122 -5.69 9.32 -1.13
C GLY A 122 -4.22 9.14 -1.50
N PHE A 123 -3.86 8.21 -2.38
CA PHE A 123 -2.47 7.93 -2.73
C PHE A 123 -1.72 9.16 -3.26
N THR A 124 -2.30 9.90 -4.22
CA THR A 124 -1.68 11.12 -4.76
C THR A 124 -1.48 12.20 -3.70
N LYS A 125 -2.41 12.31 -2.74
CA LYS A 125 -2.27 13.22 -1.61
C LYS A 125 -1.07 12.82 -0.75
N ALA A 126 -0.96 11.53 -0.41
CA ALA A 126 0.16 11.01 0.35
C ALA A 126 1.51 11.23 -0.36
N MET A 127 1.59 11.07 -1.69
CA MET A 127 2.80 11.40 -2.46
C MET A 127 3.26 12.85 -2.27
N ASN A 128 2.32 13.79 -2.34
CA ASN A 128 2.65 15.21 -2.14
C ASN A 128 3.06 15.50 -0.69
N GLU A 129 2.40 14.88 0.28
CA GLU A 129 2.71 15.05 1.71
C GLU A 129 4.08 14.47 2.08
N VAL A 130 4.43 13.29 1.57
CA VAL A 130 5.74 12.67 1.73
C VAL A 130 6.83 13.57 1.15
N LYS A 131 6.66 14.07 -0.08
CA LYS A 131 7.61 15.00 -0.71
C LYS A 131 7.82 16.26 0.12
N ALA A 132 6.73 16.89 0.55
CA ALA A 132 6.78 18.12 1.34
C ALA A 132 7.41 17.90 2.72
N TRP A 133 7.33 16.69 3.28
CA TRP A 133 8.00 16.35 4.53
C TRP A 133 9.53 16.27 4.33
N ASP A 134 9.99 15.57 3.29
CA ASP A 134 11.42 15.44 2.98
C ASP A 134 12.09 16.79 2.69
N GLU A 135 11.43 17.66 1.89
CA GLU A 135 11.90 19.01 1.62
C GLU A 135 12.08 19.83 2.92
N LYS A 136 11.11 19.75 3.84
CA LYS A 136 11.20 20.42 5.14
C LYS A 136 12.33 19.88 6.01
N MET A 137 12.63 18.59 5.93
CA MET A 137 13.73 17.99 6.72
C MET A 137 15.09 18.35 6.16
N LYS A 138 15.22 18.54 4.84
CA LYS A 138 16.44 19.06 4.21
C LYS A 138 16.77 20.48 4.67
N ASP A 139 15.75 21.32 4.84
CA ASP A 139 15.92 22.70 5.31
C ASP A 139 16.20 22.81 6.83
N ALA A 140 15.99 21.72 7.59
CA ALA A 140 16.15 21.67 9.04
C ALA A 140 17.55 21.19 9.51
N LEU A 141 18.40 20.74 8.58
CA LEU A 141 19.77 20.25 8.80
C LEU A 141 20.81 21.23 8.27
#